data_AF-A0A081S340-F1
#
_entry.id   AF-A0A081S340-F1
#
_cell.length_a   1.000
_cell.length_b   1.000
_cell.length_c   1.000
_cell.angle_alpha   90.00
_cell.angle_beta   90.00
_cell.angle_gamma   90.00
#
_symmetry.space_group_name_H-M   'P 1'
#
loop_
_entity.id
_entity.type
_entity.pdbx_description
1 polymer ?
#
loop_
_entity_poly.entity_id
_entity_poly.type
_entity_poly.pdbx_seq_one_letter_code
_entity_poly.pdbx_strand_id
1 'polypeptide(L)'
;MISRFFIIPVIIAIGLSVTVLFMNFEEIAETKLAGVDADKDKISDRVDNCPKIKNEDQDDFDQDAVGNPCDPDDDNDGIVDVLDVFDDNPEEWSDFDFDGIGSKEDPDDDNDGVIDSMDEAPVPVSEELVATYLENIQECAKMNDGTSRLLSSHPKTDHFVK
;
A
#
# COMPACT_ATOMS: atom_id res chain seq x y z
N MET A 1 7.53 20.32 -65.22
CA MET A 1 8.81 20.96 -65.55
C MET A 1 8.84 22.33 -64.92
N ILE A 2 9.76 22.53 -63.95
CA ILE A 2 10.59 23.72 -63.66
C ILE A 2 9.83 25.07 -63.57
N SER A 3 9.82 25.84 -62.48
CA SER A 3 11.01 26.33 -61.78
C SER A 3 10.65 26.92 -60.43
N ARG A 4 11.47 26.60 -59.42
CA ARG A 4 11.64 27.42 -58.22
C ARG A 4 12.26 28.77 -58.59
N PHE A 5 11.89 29.83 -57.90
CA PHE A 5 12.81 30.95 -57.64
C PHE A 5 12.71 31.36 -56.17
N PHE A 6 13.89 31.65 -55.65
CA PHE A 6 14.26 31.83 -54.25
C PHE A 6 13.91 33.25 -53.73
N ILE A 7 13.58 33.32 -52.43
CA ILE A 7 14.02 34.29 -51.41
C ILE A 7 14.03 35.78 -51.77
N ILE A 8 13.24 36.60 -51.05
CA ILE A 8 13.74 37.75 -50.25
C ILE A 8 12.81 37.98 -49.02
N PRO A 9 13.24 37.74 -47.76
CA PRO A 9 12.55 38.30 -46.61
C PRO A 9 12.90 39.79 -46.54
N VAL A 10 11.91 40.64 -46.70
CA VAL A 10 12.03 42.08 -46.46
C VAL A 10 12.09 42.28 -44.95
N ILE A 11 13.30 42.35 -44.40
CA ILE A 11 13.55 42.74 -43.02
C ILE A 11 13.33 44.25 -42.93
N ILE A 12 12.10 44.68 -42.58
CA ILE A 12 11.86 46.03 -42.09
C ILE A 12 11.91 45.96 -40.58
N ALA A 13 13.08 46.29 -40.04
CA ALA A 13 13.31 46.50 -38.63
C ALA A 13 12.65 47.81 -38.19
N ILE A 14 11.38 47.78 -37.76
CA ILE A 14 10.80 48.85 -36.94
C ILE A 14 9.79 48.26 -35.96
N GLY A 15 10.15 48.25 -34.67
CA GLY A 15 9.19 48.40 -33.58
C GLY A 15 8.54 47.13 -33.03
N LEU A 16 9.16 46.58 -31.98
CA LEU A 16 8.54 45.81 -30.89
C LEU A 16 7.83 44.48 -31.25
N SER A 17 8.20 43.42 -30.52
CA SER A 17 7.50 42.14 -30.41
C SER A 17 7.77 41.08 -31.50
N VAL A 18 9.00 40.60 -31.60
CA VAL A 18 9.28 39.26 -32.20
C VAL A 18 10.28 38.48 -31.35
N THR A 19 10.02 38.40 -30.04
CA THR A 19 10.75 37.47 -29.15
C THR A 19 9.85 36.46 -28.46
N VAL A 20 8.54 36.40 -28.77
CA VAL A 20 7.62 35.47 -28.11
C VAL A 20 6.70 34.79 -29.12
N LEU A 21 7.27 34.06 -30.08
CA LEU A 21 6.47 33.22 -30.98
C LEU A 21 7.05 31.82 -31.22
N PHE A 22 8.01 31.42 -30.38
CA PHE A 22 8.41 30.02 -30.26
C PHE A 22 8.53 29.69 -28.77
N MET A 23 7.44 29.89 -28.01
CA MET A 23 7.20 29.00 -26.88
C MET A 23 6.88 27.64 -27.51
N ASN A 24 7.64 26.64 -27.10
CA ASN A 24 7.77 25.35 -27.74
C ASN A 24 6.40 24.70 -27.97
N PHE A 25 6.11 24.31 -29.21
CA PHE A 25 4.92 23.52 -29.55
C PHE A 25 5.10 22.03 -29.20
N GLU A 26 5.91 21.74 -28.18
CA GLU A 26 6.12 20.41 -27.60
C GLU A 26 5.67 20.34 -26.14
N GLU A 27 5.00 21.38 -25.60
CA GLU A 27 4.58 21.45 -24.19
C GLU A 27 3.04 21.51 -24.02
N ILE A 28 2.26 20.89 -24.91
CA ILE A 28 0.79 20.81 -24.74
C ILE A 28 0.18 19.44 -25.13
N ALA A 29 0.98 18.38 -25.26
CA ALA A 29 0.47 17.04 -25.59
C ALA A 29 0.38 16.07 -24.40
N GLU A 30 0.85 16.44 -23.20
CA GLU A 30 0.89 15.49 -22.06
C GLU A 30 -0.20 15.68 -20.99
N THR A 31 -1.08 16.68 -21.10
CA THR A 31 -2.02 17.01 -20.00
C THR A 31 -3.50 17.05 -20.37
N LYS A 32 -3.95 16.26 -21.35
CA LYS A 32 -5.39 16.23 -21.69
C LYS A 32 -6.04 14.86 -21.93
N LEU A 33 -5.42 13.76 -21.49
CA LEU A 33 -6.09 12.45 -21.44
C LEU A 33 -5.74 11.59 -20.22
N ALA A 34 -4.87 12.04 -19.32
CA ALA A 34 -4.83 11.43 -17.99
C ALA A 34 -6.17 11.78 -17.32
N GLY A 35 -6.91 10.79 -16.83
CA GLY A 35 -8.09 11.03 -16.01
C GLY A 35 -7.71 11.75 -14.71
N VAL A 36 -8.66 11.93 -13.80
CA VAL A 36 -8.30 12.36 -12.44
C VAL A 36 -7.39 11.27 -11.85
N ASP A 37 -6.37 11.72 -11.16
CA ASP A 37 -5.38 10.95 -10.41
C ASP A 37 -5.20 11.71 -9.09
N ALA A 38 -5.89 11.24 -8.05
CA ALA A 38 -6.05 11.97 -6.80
C ALA A 38 -4.83 11.87 -5.89
N ASP A 39 -4.13 10.74 -5.89
CA ASP A 39 -2.99 10.45 -5.02
C ASP A 39 -1.63 10.50 -5.74
N LYS A 40 -1.64 10.67 -7.06
CA LYS A 40 -0.47 10.92 -7.92
C LYS A 40 0.44 9.72 -8.05
N ASP A 41 -0.15 8.53 -8.16
CA ASP A 41 0.55 7.27 -8.40
C ASP A 41 0.74 6.95 -9.90
N LYS A 42 0.22 7.82 -10.79
CA LYS A 42 0.21 7.70 -12.27
C LYS A 42 -0.84 6.73 -12.82
N ILE A 43 -1.67 6.17 -11.96
CA ILE A 43 -2.89 5.45 -12.29
C ILE A 43 -4.05 6.45 -12.18
N SER A 44 -5.10 6.26 -12.97
CA SER A 44 -6.26 7.15 -12.90
C SER A 44 -7.29 6.57 -11.95
N ASP A 45 -7.94 7.40 -11.13
CA ASP A 45 -9.02 7.05 -10.17
C ASP A 45 -10.08 6.05 -10.69
N ARG A 46 -10.27 5.95 -12.01
CA ARG A 46 -11.25 5.04 -12.65
C ARG A 46 -10.79 3.59 -12.73
N VAL A 47 -9.49 3.36 -12.67
CA VAL A 47 -8.83 2.04 -12.82
C VAL A 47 -7.84 1.78 -11.69
N ASP A 48 -7.82 2.67 -10.70
CA ASP A 48 -6.98 2.61 -9.51
C ASP A 48 -7.72 1.81 -8.42
N ASN A 49 -7.10 0.74 -7.92
CA ASN A 49 -7.66 -0.08 -6.83
C ASN A 49 -7.51 0.58 -5.46
N CYS A 50 -6.70 1.66 -5.34
CA CYS A 50 -6.65 2.53 -4.17
C CYS A 50 -6.66 4.03 -4.54
N PRO A 51 -7.79 4.62 -4.99
CA PRO A 51 -7.89 5.99 -5.52
C PRO A 51 -7.48 7.17 -4.62
N LYS A 52 -6.97 6.91 -3.42
CA LYS A 52 -6.55 7.90 -2.43
C LYS A 52 -5.22 7.53 -1.77
N ILE A 53 -4.69 6.34 -2.02
CA ILE A 53 -3.48 5.81 -1.38
C ILE A 53 -2.57 5.32 -2.49
N LYS A 54 -1.49 6.07 -2.68
CA LYS A 54 -0.55 5.87 -3.77
C LYS A 54 -0.01 4.44 -3.84
N ASN A 55 -0.29 3.71 -4.92
CA ASN A 55 0.21 2.34 -5.14
C ASN A 55 0.44 2.04 -6.64
N GLU A 56 1.62 2.44 -7.15
CA GLU A 56 1.92 2.35 -8.60
C GLU A 56 1.99 0.90 -9.13
N ASP A 57 2.18 -0.07 -8.24
CA ASP A 57 2.19 -1.52 -8.49
C ASP A 57 0.78 -2.11 -8.63
N GLN A 58 -0.22 -1.50 -7.98
CA GLN A 58 -1.61 -1.95 -7.97
C GLN A 58 -1.73 -3.41 -7.49
N ASP A 59 -0.91 -3.78 -6.51
CA ASP A 59 -1.01 -5.09 -5.86
C ASP A 59 -2.38 -5.24 -5.17
N ASP A 60 -2.90 -6.47 -5.21
CA ASP A 60 -4.25 -6.92 -4.84
C ASP A 60 -4.18 -8.45 -4.67
N PHE A 61 -3.76 -8.92 -3.49
CA PHE A 61 -3.42 -10.34 -3.29
C PHE A 61 -4.64 -11.26 -3.32
N ASP A 62 -5.75 -10.81 -2.75
CA ASP A 62 -7.02 -11.53 -2.75
C ASP A 62 -7.88 -11.38 -4.01
N GLN A 63 -7.57 -10.40 -4.87
CA GLN A 63 -8.29 -10.06 -6.10
C GLN A 63 -9.73 -9.59 -5.87
N ASP A 64 -9.99 -8.88 -4.78
CA ASP A 64 -11.30 -8.31 -4.46
C ASP A 64 -11.56 -6.92 -5.11
N ALA A 65 -10.52 -6.36 -5.75
CA ALA A 65 -10.44 -5.06 -6.40
C ALA A 65 -10.22 -3.85 -5.47
N VAL A 66 -9.95 -4.08 -4.19
CA VAL A 66 -9.33 -3.14 -3.27
C VAL A 66 -7.84 -3.46 -3.27
N GLY A 67 -6.99 -2.45 -3.49
CA GLY A 67 -5.55 -2.70 -3.49
C GLY A 67 -5.02 -2.86 -2.07
N ASN A 68 -3.94 -3.63 -1.93
CA ASN A 68 -3.33 -3.91 -0.63
C ASN A 68 -3.13 -2.66 0.25
N PRO A 69 -2.66 -1.50 -0.27
CA PRO A 69 -2.45 -0.32 0.57
C PRO A 69 -3.72 0.32 1.15
N CYS A 70 -4.89 -0.09 0.68
CA CYS A 70 -6.19 0.36 1.15
C CYS A 70 -7.16 -0.76 1.53
N ASP A 71 -6.72 -2.02 1.50
CA ASP A 71 -7.39 -3.16 2.10
C ASP A 71 -6.97 -3.30 3.58
N PRO A 72 -7.86 -3.69 4.50
CA PRO A 72 -7.49 -4.10 5.86
C PRO A 72 -7.15 -5.60 6.05
N ASP A 73 -7.30 -6.43 5.02
CA ASP A 73 -7.14 -7.90 5.00
C ASP A 73 -6.72 -8.35 3.58
N ASP A 74 -5.43 -8.17 3.27
CA ASP A 74 -4.85 -8.24 1.92
C ASP A 74 -5.06 -9.61 1.21
N ASP A 75 -5.18 -10.71 1.96
CA ASP A 75 -5.36 -12.06 1.43
C ASP A 75 -6.75 -12.68 1.72
N ASN A 76 -7.60 -11.97 2.46
CA ASN A 76 -8.97 -12.34 2.80
C ASN A 76 -9.09 -13.65 3.60
N ASP A 77 -8.10 -13.98 4.43
CA ASP A 77 -8.12 -15.15 5.33
C ASP A 77 -8.95 -14.90 6.61
N GLY A 78 -9.24 -13.63 6.90
CA GLY A 78 -10.01 -13.16 8.05
C GLY A 78 -9.19 -12.65 9.23
N ILE A 79 -7.87 -12.63 9.13
CA ILE A 79 -6.92 -11.96 10.02
C ILE A 79 -6.51 -10.64 9.37
N VAL A 80 -6.62 -9.54 10.12
CA VAL A 80 -6.25 -8.22 9.59
C VAL A 80 -4.73 -8.09 9.46
N ASP A 81 -4.21 -7.38 8.45
CA ASP A 81 -2.77 -7.28 8.15
C ASP A 81 -1.91 -6.87 9.35
N VAL A 82 -2.47 -6.12 10.30
CA VAL A 82 -1.73 -5.68 11.51
C VAL A 82 -1.40 -6.85 12.46
N LEU A 83 -2.11 -7.96 12.32
CA LEU A 83 -1.96 -9.20 13.08
C LEU A 83 -1.50 -10.37 12.20
N ASP A 84 -1.44 -10.17 10.89
CA ASP A 84 -1.01 -11.15 9.91
C ASP A 84 0.45 -10.92 9.54
N VAL A 85 1.31 -11.90 9.79
CA VAL A 85 2.73 -11.81 9.40
C VAL A 85 2.93 -12.12 7.91
N PHE A 86 1.99 -12.84 7.31
CA PHE A 86 2.01 -13.32 5.93
C PHE A 86 0.76 -12.82 5.18
N ASP A 87 0.59 -11.50 5.15
CA ASP A 87 -0.50 -10.75 4.51
C ASP A 87 -0.71 -11.01 2.99
N ASP A 88 0.10 -11.87 2.37
CA ASP A 88 -0.02 -12.29 0.97
C ASP A 88 -0.45 -13.75 0.78
N ASN A 89 -0.68 -14.49 1.87
CA ASN A 89 -0.83 -15.92 1.86
C ASN A 89 -2.02 -16.38 2.73
N PRO A 90 -3.20 -16.64 2.13
CA PRO A 90 -4.44 -16.90 2.87
C PRO A 90 -4.50 -18.27 3.59
N GLU A 91 -3.37 -18.94 3.63
CA GLU A 91 -3.16 -20.23 4.23
C GLU A 91 -2.25 -20.17 5.47
N GLU A 92 -1.70 -19.00 5.80
CA GLU A 92 -0.76 -18.75 6.89
C GLU A 92 -0.91 -17.31 7.41
N TRP A 93 -0.87 -17.13 8.73
CA TRP A 93 -0.95 -15.79 9.35
C TRP A 93 0.15 -15.55 10.41
N SER A 94 0.89 -16.59 10.80
CA SER A 94 1.70 -16.63 12.02
C SER A 94 3.15 -17.04 11.77
N ASP A 95 4.08 -16.34 12.42
CA ASP A 95 5.51 -16.66 12.53
C ASP A 95 5.89 -16.48 14.01
N PHE A 96 5.76 -17.54 14.81
CA PHE A 96 5.81 -17.42 16.26
C PHE A 96 7.21 -17.08 16.80
N ASP A 97 8.27 -17.51 16.13
CA ASP A 97 9.66 -17.28 16.53
C ASP A 97 10.41 -16.27 15.65
N PHE A 98 9.75 -15.77 14.60
CA PHE A 98 10.25 -14.78 13.66
C PHE A 98 11.45 -15.26 12.83
N ASP A 99 11.51 -16.56 12.51
CA ASP A 99 12.55 -17.12 11.65
C ASP A 99 12.26 -16.97 10.14
N GLY A 100 11.04 -16.55 9.80
CA GLY A 100 10.55 -16.31 8.44
C GLY A 100 9.89 -17.53 7.79
N ILE A 101 9.72 -18.63 8.52
CA ILE A 101 8.90 -19.77 8.13
C ILE A 101 7.54 -19.62 8.83
N GLY A 102 6.44 -19.77 8.07
CA GLY A 102 5.12 -19.72 8.66
C GLY A 102 4.87 -20.91 9.58
N SER A 103 4.17 -20.70 10.69
CA SER A 103 3.93 -21.70 11.74
C SER A 103 3.16 -22.94 11.29
N LYS A 104 2.49 -22.90 10.13
CA LYS A 104 1.93 -24.11 9.50
C LYS A 104 2.99 -25.00 8.86
N GLU A 105 4.10 -24.42 8.40
CA GLU A 105 5.22 -25.10 7.75
C GLU A 105 6.44 -25.30 8.67
N ASP A 106 6.55 -24.50 9.73
CA ASP A 106 7.61 -24.58 10.73
C ASP A 106 7.45 -25.83 11.62
N PRO A 107 8.47 -26.69 11.77
CA PRO A 107 8.44 -27.82 12.70
C PRO A 107 8.83 -27.51 14.16
N ASP A 108 9.26 -26.29 14.47
CA ASP A 108 9.78 -25.85 15.78
C ASP A 108 9.36 -24.39 16.05
N ASP A 109 8.06 -24.18 16.23
CA ASP A 109 7.36 -22.88 16.28
C ASP A 109 7.87 -21.89 17.36
N ASP A 110 8.67 -22.33 18.33
CA ASP A 110 9.28 -21.49 19.35
C ASP A 110 10.82 -21.50 19.34
N ASN A 111 11.39 -22.23 18.39
CA ASN A 111 12.82 -22.44 18.17
C ASN A 111 13.59 -22.83 19.46
N ASP A 112 12.95 -23.55 20.40
CA ASP A 112 13.58 -24.03 21.64
C ASP A 112 14.45 -25.29 21.43
N GLY A 113 14.35 -25.89 20.23
CA GLY A 113 15.08 -27.08 19.82
C GLY A 113 14.31 -28.40 20.01
N VAL A 114 13.02 -28.34 20.32
CA VAL A 114 12.11 -29.48 20.41
C VAL A 114 10.99 -29.33 19.38
N ILE A 115 10.95 -30.21 18.39
CA ILE A 115 9.91 -30.16 17.35
C ILE A 115 8.50 -30.23 17.94
N ASP A 116 7.51 -29.55 17.32
CA ASP A 116 6.14 -29.39 17.86
C ASP A 116 5.49 -30.72 18.24
N SER A 117 5.74 -31.75 17.43
CA SER A 117 5.18 -33.10 17.64
C SER A 117 5.71 -33.81 18.90
N MET A 118 6.81 -33.30 19.46
CA MET A 118 7.48 -33.80 20.65
C MET A 118 7.54 -32.76 21.77
N ASP A 119 7.04 -31.55 21.53
CA ASP A 119 7.06 -30.48 22.49
C ASP A 119 5.77 -30.42 23.34
N GLU A 120 5.94 -30.21 24.64
CA GLU A 120 4.86 -29.96 25.58
C GLU A 120 4.35 -28.52 25.50
N ALA A 121 5.18 -27.58 25.03
CA ALA A 121 4.83 -26.18 24.82
C ALA A 121 5.18 -25.66 23.42
N PRO A 122 4.59 -26.21 22.33
CA PRO A 122 5.02 -26.00 20.93
C PRO A 122 5.03 -24.55 20.41
N VAL A 123 4.58 -23.56 21.17
CA VAL A 123 4.57 -22.16 20.75
C VAL A 123 5.15 -21.34 21.91
N PRO A 124 5.79 -20.19 21.65
CA PRO A 124 6.48 -19.45 22.68
C PRO A 124 5.50 -19.01 23.77
N VAL A 125 5.54 -19.67 24.92
CA VAL A 125 4.82 -19.27 26.13
C VAL A 125 5.59 -18.16 26.84
N SER A 126 5.94 -17.09 26.13
CA SER A 126 6.35 -15.89 26.85
C SER A 126 5.10 -15.19 27.35
N GLU A 127 4.94 -15.13 28.67
CA GLU A 127 3.97 -14.24 29.33
C GLU A 127 4.09 -12.79 28.81
N GLU A 128 5.24 -12.44 28.23
CA GLU A 128 5.56 -11.18 27.54
C GLU A 128 4.84 -11.03 26.18
N LEU A 129 4.77 -12.07 25.34
CA LEU A 129 4.00 -12.06 24.08
C LEU A 129 2.50 -12.02 24.38
N VAL A 130 2.05 -12.79 25.38
CA VAL A 130 0.66 -12.73 25.86
C VAL A 130 0.33 -11.34 26.39
N ALA A 131 1.24 -10.66 27.10
CA ALA A 131 1.04 -9.28 27.55
C ALA A 131 1.00 -8.28 26.37
N THR A 132 1.86 -8.46 25.37
CA THR A 132 1.94 -7.58 24.18
C THR A 132 0.70 -7.73 23.29
N TYR A 133 0.24 -8.95 23.06
CA TYR A 133 -1.00 -9.22 22.32
C TYR A 133 -2.25 -8.88 23.13
N LEU A 134 -2.25 -9.04 24.46
CA LEU A 134 -3.37 -8.56 25.29
C LEU A 134 -3.50 -7.04 25.30
N GLU A 135 -2.40 -6.29 25.14
CA GLU A 135 -2.46 -4.83 24.94
C GLU A 135 -2.99 -4.46 23.56
N ASN A 136 -2.65 -5.23 22.51
CA ASN A 136 -3.19 -5.02 21.15
C ASN A 136 -4.64 -5.54 20.97
N ILE A 137 -5.11 -6.42 21.85
CA ILE A 137 -6.49 -6.95 21.88
C ILE A 137 -7.42 -6.07 22.75
N GLN A 138 -6.96 -4.92 23.28
CA GLN A 138 -7.81 -3.97 24.01
C GLN A 138 -8.73 -3.14 23.08
N GLU A 139 -9.71 -3.82 22.48
CA GLU A 139 -11.15 -3.61 22.70
C GLU A 139 -11.94 -4.03 21.44
N CYS A 140 -12.34 -5.30 21.37
CA CYS A 140 -13.51 -5.66 20.57
C CYS A 140 -14.77 -5.15 21.29
N ALA A 141 -15.30 -4.00 20.88
CA ALA A 141 -16.64 -3.60 21.32
C ALA A 141 -17.69 -4.49 20.64
N LYS A 142 -18.53 -5.14 21.45
CA LYS A 142 -19.78 -5.72 20.95
C LYS A 142 -20.72 -4.57 20.58
N MET A 143 -20.92 -4.36 19.29
CA MET A 143 -21.89 -3.38 18.81
C MET A 143 -23.31 -3.92 18.98
N ASN A 144 -24.30 -3.02 19.14
CA ASN A 144 -25.72 -3.40 19.30
C ASN A 144 -26.35 -3.98 18.02
N ASP A 145 -25.62 -4.00 16.92
CA ASP A 145 -26.00 -4.67 15.66
C ASP A 145 -25.49 -6.12 15.59
N GLY A 146 -24.80 -6.60 16.62
CA GLY A 146 -24.25 -7.96 16.69
C GLY A 146 -22.90 -8.13 15.99
N THR A 147 -22.29 -7.06 15.48
CA THR A 147 -20.93 -7.10 14.94
C THR A 147 -19.89 -6.84 16.03
N SER A 148 -18.78 -7.56 15.96
CA SER A 148 -17.55 -7.22 16.68
C SER A 148 -16.72 -6.36 15.73
N ARG A 149 -16.29 -5.17 16.17
CA ARG A 149 -15.30 -4.38 15.42
C ARG A 149 -14.17 -3.96 16.35
N LEU A 150 -12.97 -3.89 15.79
CA LEU A 150 -11.80 -3.31 16.46
C LEU A 150 -12.10 -1.84 16.78
N LEU A 151 -12.00 -1.44 18.04
CA LEU A 151 -12.12 -0.04 18.42
C LEU A 151 -10.82 0.68 18.03
N SER A 152 -10.79 1.31 16.86
CA SER A 152 -9.70 2.19 16.42
C SER A 152 -9.67 3.54 17.15
N SER A 153 -9.88 3.54 18.47
CA SER A 153 -9.81 4.78 19.25
C SER A 153 -9.42 4.51 20.71
N HIS A 154 -8.12 4.27 20.94
CA HIS A 154 -7.47 4.92 22.08
C HIS A 154 -6.46 5.95 21.58
N PRO A 155 -6.46 7.16 22.16
CA PRO A 155 -5.63 8.26 21.72
C PRO A 155 -4.18 7.93 22.03
N LYS A 156 -3.28 8.20 21.07
CA LYS A 156 -1.85 8.36 21.34
C LYS A 156 -1.69 9.34 22.50
N THR A 157 -1.42 8.85 23.70
CA THR A 157 -0.81 9.67 24.74
C THR A 157 0.68 9.41 24.68
N ASP A 158 1.39 10.38 24.13
CA ASP A 158 2.77 10.69 24.46
C ASP A 158 3.08 10.31 25.90
N HIS A 159 4.03 9.40 26.12
CA HIS A 159 5.03 9.48 27.18
C HIS A 159 5.86 8.18 27.22
N PHE A 160 7.01 8.18 26.55
CA PHE A 160 8.20 7.59 27.17
C PHE A 160 9.22 8.72 27.39
N VAL A 161 9.24 9.17 28.64
CA VAL A 161 10.27 10.01 29.20
C VAL A 161 11.51 9.14 29.41
N LYS A 162 12.60 9.57 28.77
CA LYS A 162 14.03 9.27 29.00
C LYS A 162 14.46 7.82 29.19
#